data_AF-A0ABD1VYN6-F1
#
_entry.id   AF-A0ABD1VYN6-F1
#
_cell.length_a   1.000
_cell.length_b   1.000
_cell.length_c   1.000
_cell.angle_alpha   90.00
_cell.angle_beta   90.00
_cell.angle_gamma   90.00
#
_symmetry.space_group_name_H-M   'P 1'
#
loop_
_entity.id
_entity.type
_entity.pdbx_description
1 polymer ?
#
loop_
_entity_poly.entity_id
_entity_poly.type
_entity_poly.pdbx_seq_one_letter_code
_entity_poly.pdbx_strand_id
1 'polypeptide(L)'
;MIQLANILHHKGFIITIIHTKYRCPNLFNYPHFTLHLIPDGISESEVSTKEVVSMLKLLKDRCIGPFRDILAQLSFDDSIACIIIDAIWYFTYEVADNLRIPRIVLSTGCVGSFLAYAAMPLLQDKGYLSMKVSVSGARLTEET
;
A
#
# COMPACT_ATOMS: atom_id res chain seq x y z
N MET A 1 -0.84 13.09 -0.73
CA MET A 1 -2.19 12.65 -0.31
C MET A 1 -2.94 13.70 0.51
N ILE A 2 -2.40 14.20 1.63
CA ILE A 2 -3.13 15.18 2.49
C ILE A 2 -3.59 16.45 1.75
N GLN A 3 -2.76 17.01 0.86
CA GLN A 3 -3.16 18.17 0.05
C GLN A 3 -4.36 17.87 -0.87
N LEU A 4 -4.38 16.68 -1.48
CA LEU A 4 -5.51 16.23 -2.31
C LEU A 4 -6.77 16.06 -1.46
N ALA A 5 -6.64 15.42 -0.28
CA ALA A 5 -7.72 15.30 0.69
C ALA A 5 -8.31 16.68 1.04
N ASN A 6 -7.47 17.69 1.24
CA ASN A 6 -7.95 19.05 1.50
C ASN A 6 -8.74 19.62 0.33
N ILE A 7 -8.22 19.50 -0.90
CA ILE A 7 -8.91 20.00 -2.09
C ILE A 7 -10.30 19.35 -2.21
N LEU A 8 -10.39 18.03 -2.02
CA LEU A 8 -11.66 17.31 -2.08
C LEU A 8 -12.61 17.73 -0.95
N HIS A 9 -12.10 17.92 0.26
CA HIS A 9 -12.91 18.43 1.37
C HIS A 9 -13.50 19.81 1.06
N HIS A 10 -12.72 20.74 0.49
CA HIS A 10 -13.23 22.05 0.06
C HIS A 10 -14.26 21.96 -1.07
N LYS A 11 -14.35 20.82 -1.75
CA LYS A 11 -15.39 20.53 -2.76
C LYS A 11 -16.63 19.85 -2.17
N GLY A 12 -16.69 19.65 -0.85
CA GLY A 12 -17.86 19.11 -0.13
C GLY A 12 -17.79 17.62 0.17
N PHE A 13 -16.66 16.95 -0.07
CA PHE A 13 -16.49 15.54 0.30
C PHE A 13 -16.11 15.40 1.78
N ILE A 14 -16.73 14.45 2.47
CA ILE A 14 -16.28 14.00 3.79
C ILE A 14 -15.08 13.08 3.58
N ILE A 15 -13.99 13.33 4.29
CA ILE A 15 -12.73 12.60 4.08
C ILE A 15 -12.34 11.84 5.34
N THR A 16 -12.21 10.52 5.17
CA THR A 16 -11.62 9.61 6.14
C THR A 16 -10.25 9.16 5.65
N ILE A 17 -9.24 9.28 6.50
CA ILE A 17 -7.86 8.87 6.22
C ILE A 17 -7.58 7.60 6.99
N ILE A 18 -7.18 6.56 6.26
CA ILE A 18 -6.62 5.33 6.83
C ILE A 18 -5.11 5.40 6.65
N HIS A 19 -4.35 5.31 7.73
CA HIS A 19 -2.88 5.39 7.70
C HIS A 19 -2.26 4.39 8.66
N THR A 20 -1.05 3.93 8.38
CA THR A 20 -0.23 3.15 9.33
C THR A 20 0.15 4.01 10.54
N LYS A 21 0.40 3.41 11.71
CA LYS A 21 0.99 4.16 12.83
C LYS A 21 2.39 4.66 12.48
N TYR A 22 3.13 3.84 11.75
CA TYR A 22 4.42 4.16 11.21
C TYR A 22 4.36 5.39 10.31
N ARG A 23 5.15 6.41 10.65
CA ARG A 23 5.26 7.70 9.94
C ARG A 23 3.92 8.39 9.67
N CYS A 24 2.92 8.22 10.55
CA CYS A 24 1.68 8.97 10.44
C CYS A 24 1.97 10.47 10.45
N PRO A 25 1.50 11.24 9.44
CA PRO A 25 1.67 12.68 9.45
C PRO A 25 0.91 13.28 10.63
N ASN A 26 1.42 14.39 11.14
CA ASN A 26 0.71 15.15 12.16
C ASN A 26 -0.55 15.79 11.54
N LEU A 27 -1.72 15.31 11.97
CA LEU A 27 -3.03 15.75 11.51
C LEU A 27 -3.66 16.83 12.40
N PHE A 28 -2.95 17.38 13.40
CA PHE A 28 -3.45 18.50 14.21
C PHE A 28 -3.85 19.73 13.36
N ASN A 29 -3.18 19.92 12.22
CA ASN A 29 -3.51 20.99 11.28
C ASN A 29 -4.72 20.69 10.38
N TYR A 30 -5.33 19.50 10.50
CA TYR A 30 -6.44 19.04 9.66
C TYR A 30 -7.55 18.38 10.50
N PRO A 31 -8.16 19.11 11.45
CA PRO A 31 -9.15 18.56 12.39
C PRO A 31 -10.46 18.12 11.71
N HIS A 32 -10.68 18.53 10.46
CA HIS A 32 -11.84 18.14 9.65
C HIS A 32 -11.72 16.75 9.02
N PHE A 33 -10.58 16.06 9.18
CA PHE A 33 -10.41 14.68 8.73
C PHE A 33 -10.60 13.68 9.86
N THR A 34 -11.33 12.61 9.58
CA THR A 34 -11.38 11.43 10.45
C THR A 34 -10.16 10.56 10.18
N LEU A 35 -9.43 10.14 11.22
CA LEU A 35 -8.23 9.30 11.09
C LEU A 35 -8.45 7.92 11.70
N HIS A 36 -8.18 6.88 10.92
CA HIS A 36 -8.04 5.50 11.39
C HIS A 36 -6.60 5.03 11.26
N LEU A 37 -6.03 4.56 12.38
CA LEU A 37 -4.66 4.08 12.43
C LEU A 37 -4.60 2.55 12.34
N ILE A 38 -3.88 2.04 11.35
CA ILE A 38 -3.57 0.62 11.23
C ILE A 38 -2.33 0.30 12.07
N PRO A 39 -2.41 -0.67 13.01
CA PRO A 39 -1.22 -1.21 13.65
C PRO A 39 -0.38 -1.98 12.61
N ASP A 40 0.77 -1.44 12.25
CA ASP A 40 1.72 -2.04 11.30
C ASP A 40 2.81 -2.90 11.97
N GLY A 41 2.99 -2.76 13.29
CA GLY A 41 3.98 -3.51 14.07
C GLY A 41 5.42 -3.28 13.63
N ILE A 42 5.70 -2.21 12.87
CA ILE A 42 7.04 -1.93 12.34
C ILE A 42 7.91 -1.36 13.46
N SER A 43 9.01 -2.05 13.73
CA SER A 43 10.07 -1.56 14.62
C SER A 43 11.09 -0.71 13.86
N GLU A 44 11.80 0.19 14.55
CA GLU A 44 12.83 1.03 13.94
C GLU A 44 13.98 0.23 13.30
N SER A 45 14.25 -0.98 13.78
CA SER A 45 15.28 -1.87 13.19
C SER A 45 14.84 -2.49 11.86
N GLU A 46 13.56 -2.82 11.70
CA GLU A 46 13.00 -3.35 10.45
C GLU A 46 13.02 -2.31 9.33
N VAL A 47 12.93 -1.02 9.68
CA VAL A 47 13.01 0.12 8.75
C VAL A 47 14.40 0.26 8.10
N SER A 48 15.43 -0.25 8.76
CA SER A 48 16.83 -0.18 8.29
C SER A 48 17.11 -1.10 7.10
N THR A 49 16.20 -2.03 6.78
CA THR A 49 16.36 -2.85 5.56
C THR A 49 16.28 -1.95 4.33
N LYS A 50 17.40 -1.82 3.61
CA LYS A 50 17.55 -1.05 2.35
C LYS A 50 16.71 -1.59 1.19
N GLU A 51 15.82 -2.54 1.45
CA GLU A 51 15.06 -3.27 0.44
C GLU A 51 13.58 -2.94 0.58
N VAL A 52 13.15 -1.93 -0.18
CA VAL A 52 11.76 -1.44 -0.25
C VAL A 52 10.77 -2.58 -0.50
N VAL A 53 11.13 -3.57 -1.32
CA VAL A 53 10.28 -4.72 -1.64
C VAL A 53 9.97 -5.57 -0.40
N SER A 54 10.97 -5.81 0.45
CA SER A 54 10.82 -6.59 1.69
C SER A 54 9.94 -5.86 2.70
N MET A 55 10.10 -4.54 2.82
CA MET A 55 9.22 -3.69 3.63
C MET A 55 7.77 -3.73 3.14
N LEU A 56 7.52 -3.68 1.83
CA LEU A 56 6.16 -3.74 1.27
C LEU A 56 5.49 -5.09 1.48
N LYS A 57 6.26 -6.20 1.42
CA LYS A 57 5.74 -7.53 1.77
C LYS A 57 5.33 -7.59 3.25
N LEU A 58 6.17 -7.06 4.13
CA LEU A 58 5.88 -7.02 5.56
C LEU A 58 4.62 -6.19 5.87
N LEU A 59 4.50 -5.02 5.24
CA LEU A 59 3.31 -4.17 5.35
C LEU A 59 2.07 -4.89 4.82
N LYS A 60 2.15 -5.57 3.67
CA LYS A 60 1.05 -6.36 3.14
C LYS A 60 0.57 -7.37 4.18
N ASP A 61 1.48 -8.20 4.70
CA ASP A 61 1.13 -9.31 5.59
C ASP A 61 0.52 -8.82 6.91
N ARG A 62 1.02 -7.70 7.45
CA ARG A 62 0.57 -7.15 8.73
C ARG A 62 -0.66 -6.24 8.61
N CYS A 63 -0.79 -5.49 7.52
CA CYS A 63 -1.80 -4.44 7.41
C CYS A 63 -3.04 -4.85 6.62
N ILE A 64 -3.01 -5.90 5.78
CA ILE A 64 -4.15 -6.25 4.94
C ILE A 64 -5.41 -6.61 5.75
N GLY A 65 -5.25 -7.36 6.85
CA GLY A 65 -6.35 -7.72 7.76
C GLY A 65 -6.96 -6.48 8.41
N PRO A 66 -6.18 -5.71 9.20
CA PRO A 66 -6.67 -4.48 9.82
C PRO A 66 -7.26 -3.46 8.82
N PHE A 67 -6.66 -3.31 7.63
CA PHE A 67 -7.18 -2.44 6.58
C PHE A 67 -8.56 -2.90 6.11
N ARG A 68 -8.74 -4.21 5.84
CA ARG A 68 -10.02 -4.79 5.45
C ARG A 68 -11.08 -4.56 6.51
N ASP A 69 -10.74 -4.78 7.77
CA ASP A 69 -11.71 -4.69 8.86
C ASP A 69 -12.19 -3.24 9.05
N ILE A 70 -11.28 -2.26 8.97
CA ILE A 70 -11.64 -0.83 8.99
C ILE A 70 -12.50 -0.47 7.78
N LEU A 71 -12.11 -0.89 6.57
CA LEU A 71 -12.83 -0.53 5.36
C LEU A 71 -14.23 -1.16 5.32
N ALA A 72 -14.37 -2.39 5.80
CA ALA A 72 -15.65 -3.07 5.95
C ALA A 72 -16.56 -2.34 6.93
N GLN A 73 -16.03 -1.91 8.09
CA GLN A 73 -16.77 -1.11 9.07
C GLN A 73 -17.26 0.21 8.46
N LEU A 74 -16.36 0.97 7.81
CA LEU A 74 -16.72 2.23 7.17
C LEU A 74 -17.77 2.05 6.07
N SER A 75 -17.69 0.96 5.30
CA SER A 75 -18.66 0.68 4.23
C SER A 75 -20.04 0.28 4.75
N PHE A 76 -20.11 -0.17 6.01
CA PHE A 76 -21.36 -0.51 6.67
C PHE A 76 -22.02 0.72 7.30
N ASP A 77 -21.22 1.57 7.94
CA ASP A 77 -21.70 2.77 8.62
C ASP A 77 -22.04 3.90 7.63
N ASP A 78 -21.29 4.03 6.53
CA ASP A 78 -21.39 5.14 5.59
C ASP A 78 -21.41 4.70 4.12
N SER A 79 -22.01 5.55 3.27
CA SER A 79 -21.91 5.38 1.81
C SER A 79 -20.54 5.88 1.32
N ILE A 80 -19.63 4.95 1.07
CA ILE A 80 -18.31 5.26 0.51
C ILE A 80 -18.44 5.52 -1.00
N ALA A 81 -18.26 6.77 -1.42
CA ALA A 81 -18.27 7.13 -2.83
C ALA A 81 -17.06 6.57 -3.60
N CYS A 82 -15.87 6.59 -3.00
CA CYS A 82 -14.63 6.12 -3.59
C CYS A 82 -13.52 6.00 -2.54
N ILE A 83 -12.59 5.06 -2.73
CA ILE A 83 -11.31 5.03 -2.04
C ILE A 83 -10.19 5.54 -2.96
N ILE A 84 -9.27 6.35 -2.42
CA ILE A 84 -8.07 6.82 -3.14
C ILE A 84 -6.85 6.18 -2.50
N ILE A 85 -6.10 5.40 -3.28
CA ILE A 85 -5.03 4.54 -2.78
C ILE A 85 -3.72 4.91 -3.47
N ASP A 86 -2.62 4.99 -2.70
CA ASP A 86 -1.29 5.14 -3.30
C ASP A 86 -0.91 3.89 -4.10
N ALA A 87 -0.28 4.06 -5.26
CA ALA A 87 0.12 2.97 -6.16
C ALA A 87 0.99 1.90 -5.48
N ILE A 88 1.75 2.27 -4.44
CA ILE A 88 2.60 1.35 -3.67
C ILE A 88 1.76 0.39 -2.81
N TRP A 89 0.53 0.77 -2.43
CA TRP A 89 -0.38 -0.01 -1.60
C TRP A 89 -1.23 -1.01 -2.41
N TYR A 90 -0.65 -1.62 -3.45
CA TYR A 90 -1.36 -2.48 -4.40
C TYR A 90 -2.11 -3.67 -3.78
N PHE A 91 -1.66 -4.16 -2.62
CA PHE A 91 -2.31 -5.28 -1.93
C PHE A 91 -3.70 -4.95 -1.38
N THR A 92 -4.06 -3.67 -1.31
CA THR A 92 -5.40 -3.22 -0.89
C THR A 92 -6.43 -3.26 -2.01
N TYR A 93 -6.00 -3.48 -3.25
CA TYR A 93 -6.89 -3.43 -4.42
C TYR A 93 -7.94 -4.54 -4.34
N GLU A 94 -7.51 -5.76 -4.06
CA GLU A 94 -8.40 -6.91 -3.91
C GLU A 94 -9.43 -6.69 -2.79
N VAL A 95 -9.04 -6.03 -1.70
CA VAL A 95 -9.96 -5.71 -0.59
C VAL A 95 -11.05 -4.76 -1.06
N ALA A 96 -10.70 -3.69 -1.78
CA ALA A 96 -11.67 -2.75 -2.33
C ALA A 96 -12.58 -3.41 -3.37
N ASP A 97 -12.04 -4.30 -4.21
CA ASP A 97 -12.81 -5.04 -5.22
C ASP A 97 -13.83 -5.98 -4.57
N ASN A 98 -13.43 -6.70 -3.53
CA ASN A 98 -14.30 -7.58 -2.76
C ASN A 98 -15.46 -6.83 -2.07
N LEU A 99 -15.20 -5.61 -1.60
CA LEU A 99 -16.20 -4.73 -1.01
C LEU A 99 -16.99 -3.91 -2.06
N ARG A 100 -16.66 -4.06 -3.35
CA ARG A 100 -17.27 -3.33 -4.48
C ARG A 100 -17.20 -1.80 -4.33
N ILE A 101 -16.11 -1.30 -3.73
CA ILE A 101 -15.89 0.12 -3.54
C ILE A 101 -15.10 0.67 -4.75
N PRO A 102 -15.57 1.73 -5.42
CA PRO A 102 -14.81 2.38 -6.49
C PRO A 102 -13.43 2.84 -6.00
N ARG A 103 -12.40 2.62 -6.82
CA ARG A 103 -11.00 2.92 -6.49
C ARG A 103 -10.38 3.90 -7.48
N ILE A 104 -9.69 4.92 -6.97
CA ILE A 104 -8.72 5.72 -7.72
C ILE A 104 -7.32 5.37 -7.21
N VAL A 105 -6.43 4.99 -8.12
CA VAL A 105 -5.01 4.75 -7.81
C VAL A 105 -4.21 6.00 -8.12
N LEU A 106 -3.48 6.51 -7.13
CA LEU A 106 -2.62 7.67 -7.28
C LEU A 106 -1.15 7.25 -7.20
N SER A 107 -0.37 7.55 -8.24
CA SER A 107 1.09 7.50 -8.16
C SER A 107 1.63 8.86 -7.74
N THR A 108 2.42 8.90 -6.67
CA THR A 108 3.12 10.09 -6.20
C THR A 108 4.53 10.22 -6.79
N GLY A 109 4.93 9.26 -7.62
CA GLY A 109 6.20 9.28 -8.36
C GLY A 109 6.17 10.22 -9.57
N CYS A 110 7.31 10.37 -10.24
CA CYS A 110 7.39 11.14 -11.48
C CYS A 110 6.96 10.30 -12.70
N VAL A 111 6.70 10.98 -13.82
CA VAL A 111 6.32 10.33 -15.08
C VAL A 111 7.38 9.30 -15.53
N GLY A 112 8.66 9.59 -15.31
CA GLY A 112 9.75 8.66 -15.64
C GLY A 112 9.67 7.35 -14.83
N SER A 113 9.40 7.44 -13.52
CA SER A 113 9.18 6.25 -12.68
C SER A 113 7.98 5.46 -13.16
N PHE A 114 6.88 6.13 -13.50
CA PHE A 114 5.68 5.48 -14.03
C PHE A 114 5.97 4.72 -15.33
N LEU A 115 6.68 5.33 -16.28
CA LEU A 115 7.08 4.67 -17.53
C LEU A 115 7.99 3.47 -17.28
N ALA A 116 8.91 3.57 -16.32
CA ALA A 116 9.77 2.45 -15.93
C ALA A 116 8.96 1.29 -15.34
N TYR A 117 7.97 1.57 -14.48
CA TYR A 117 7.06 0.54 -13.95
C TYR A 117 6.22 -0.10 -15.06
N ALA A 118 5.66 0.70 -15.97
CA ALA A 118 4.88 0.19 -17.10
C ALA A 118 5.71 -0.68 -18.06
N ALA A 119 7.01 -0.39 -18.19
CA ALA A 119 7.94 -1.18 -18.99
C ALA A 119 8.46 -2.44 -18.29
N MET A 120 8.18 -2.66 -16.99
CA MET A 120 8.74 -3.81 -16.26
C MET A 120 8.44 -5.17 -16.89
N PRO A 121 7.20 -5.49 -17.35
CA PRO A 121 6.94 -6.76 -18.01
C PRO A 121 7.84 -6.96 -19.24
N LEU A 122 7.98 -5.93 -20.08
CA LEU A 122 8.85 -5.96 -21.25
C LEU A 122 10.34 -6.14 -20.88
N LEU A 123 10.79 -5.48 -19.81
CA LEU A 123 12.16 -5.58 -19.32
C LEU A 123 12.44 -6.99 -18.75
N GLN A 124 11.45 -7.62 -18.12
CA GLN A 124 11.52 -9.02 -17.67
C GLN A 124 11.60 -9.97 -18.86
N ASP A 125 10.71 -9.81 -19.85
CA ASP A 125 10.67 -10.66 -21.05
C ASP A 125 11.98 -10.60 -21.83
N LYS A 126 12.64 -9.43 -21.86
CA LYS A 126 13.95 -9.25 -22.51
C LYS A 126 15.14 -9.67 -21.64
N GLY A 127 14.92 -10.16 -20.43
CA GLY A 127 15.97 -10.64 -19.53
C GLY A 127 16.80 -9.55 -18.86
N TYR A 128 16.38 -8.27 -18.92
CA TYR A 128 17.10 -7.18 -18.25
C TYR A 128 16.94 -7.19 -16.73
N LEU A 129 15.87 -7.82 -16.23
CA LEU A 129 15.55 -7.94 -14.81
C LEU A 129 15.82 -9.38 -14.34
N SER A 130 17.10 -9.72 -14.17
CA SER A 130 17.48 -11.04 -13.63
C SER A 130 17.26 -11.07 -12.12
N MET A 131 16.10 -11.56 -11.66
CA MET A 131 15.92 -11.93 -10.26
C MET A 131 16.75 -13.17 -9.99
N LYS A 132 17.87 -13.02 -9.26
CA LYS A 132 18.56 -14.17 -8.67
C LYS A 132 17.63 -14.80 -7.64
N VAL A 133 16.91 -15.85 -8.02
CA VAL A 133 16.32 -16.77 -7.06
C VAL A 133 17.48 -17.55 -6.46
N SER A 134 17.88 -17.17 -5.25
CA SER A 134 18.82 -17.95 -4.45
C SER A 134 18.16 -19.28 -4.09
N VAL A 135 18.25 -20.28 -4.95
CA VAL A 135 17.91 -21.65 -4.59
C VAL A 135 19.01 -22.12 -3.64
N SER A 136 18.73 -22.13 -2.34
CA SER A 136 19.57 -22.83 -1.37
C SER A 136 19.52 -24.32 -1.72
N GLY A 137 20.59 -24.82 -2.34
CA GLY A 137 20.71 -26.21 -2.73
C GLY A 137 20.57 -27.12 -1.52
N ALA A 138 19.49 -27.89 -1.47
CA ALA A 138 19.47 -29.14 -0.74
C ALA A 138 20.42 -30.09 -1.50
N ARG A 139 21.63 -30.28 -0.97
CA ARG A 139 22.46 -31.42 -1.36
C ARG A 139 21.78 -32.67 -0.83
N LEU A 140 21.24 -33.46 -1.76
CA LEU A 140 21.07 -34.89 -1.59
C LEU A 140 22.44 -35.50 -1.28
N THR A 141 22.52 -36.27 -0.21
CA THR A 141 23.48 -37.38 -0.09
C THR A 141 22.67 -38.58 0.37
N GLU A 142 22.27 -39.40 -0.59
CA GLU A 142 21.98 -40.82 -0.38
C GLU A 142 23.29 -41.63 -0.53
N GLU A 143 23.45 -42.56 0.40
CA GLU A 143 24.11 -43.87 0.35
C GLU A 143 25.62 -43.99 0.00
N THR A 144 26.41 -44.41 0.99
CA THR A 144 26.77 -45.84 1.19
C THR A 144 27.37 -46.07 2.58
#